data_AF-A0A2X3JJ30-F1
#
_entry.id   AF-A0A2X3JJ30-F1
#
_cell.length_a   1.000
_cell.length_b   1.000
_cell.length_c   1.000
_cell.angle_alpha   90.00
_cell.angle_beta   90.00
_cell.angle_gamma   90.00
#
_symmetry.space_group_name_H-M   'P 1'
#
loop_
_entity.id
_entity.type
_entity.pdbx_description
1 polymer ?
#
loop_
_entity_poly.entity_id
_entity_poly.type
_entity_poly.pdbx_seq_one_letter_code
_entity_poly.pdbx_strand_id
1 'polypeptide(L)'
;MLLRELTLDLTKKVTDVRVTVTKSNDKATEAIKGWVDSYNSLIDTFNTLTKYKEVDPGAEAQDKNNGALLGDSVVRTIQSGIRAQFANGASDGAFKTLNEIGIKQDGTTGKLKIDDDKLKKVLNENTASVRELLVGDGKETGITTKIATEVKGYLADDGIIDSAQDSINATLKKLTKQYLSVSASIDDTVARYTAQFTQLDTMMSKLE
;
A
#
# COMPACT_ATOMS: atom_id res chain seq x y z
N MET A 1 23.79 9.97 -43.48
CA MET A 1 23.12 10.54 -42.29
C MET A 1 22.57 9.38 -41.48
N LEU A 2 23.21 9.01 -40.37
CA LEU A 2 22.70 7.97 -39.48
C LEU A 2 21.64 8.61 -38.58
N LEU A 3 20.37 8.28 -38.80
CA LEU A 3 19.28 8.66 -37.90
C LEU A 3 19.46 7.85 -36.62
N ARG A 4 19.92 8.48 -35.54
CA ARG A 4 19.94 7.85 -34.22
C ARG A 4 18.49 7.82 -33.70
N GLU A 5 18.08 6.69 -33.14
CA GLU A 5 16.74 6.49 -32.52
C GLU A 5 15.54 6.47 -33.48
N LEU A 6 15.76 6.33 -34.79
CA LEU A 6 14.69 6.11 -35.77
C LEU A 6 14.89 4.77 -36.49
N THR A 7 13.87 3.92 -36.46
CA THR A 7 13.80 2.71 -37.29
C THR A 7 12.99 3.04 -38.54
N LEU A 8 13.57 2.84 -39.72
CA LEU A 8 12.84 2.96 -40.99
C LEU A 8 12.68 1.59 -41.62
N ASP A 9 11.43 1.19 -41.81
CA ASP A 9 11.07 -0.02 -42.54
C ASP A 9 10.71 0.32 -43.99
N LEU A 10 11.54 -0.11 -44.96
CA LEU A 10 11.25 0.08 -46.38
C LEU A 10 10.31 -1.01 -46.89
N THR A 11 9.10 -0.64 -47.28
CA THR A 11 8.08 -1.57 -47.78
C THR A 11 8.01 -1.64 -49.31
N LYS A 12 8.57 -0.64 -50.03
CA LYS A 12 8.63 -0.59 -51.51
C LYS A 12 9.62 0.47 -52.01
N LYS A 13 9.96 0.39 -53.30
CA LYS A 13 10.81 1.39 -53.98
C LYS A 13 10.02 2.68 -54.24
N VAL A 14 10.64 3.81 -53.91
CA VAL A 14 10.07 5.17 -54.01
C VAL A 14 11.19 6.14 -54.41
N THR A 15 10.84 7.20 -55.15
CA THR A 15 11.80 8.20 -55.65
C THR A 15 12.01 9.36 -54.70
N ASP A 16 11.01 9.70 -53.88
CA ASP A 16 11.09 10.71 -52.83
C ASP A 16 10.15 10.34 -51.67
N VAL A 17 10.59 10.56 -50.43
CA VAL A 17 9.81 10.31 -49.20
C VAL A 17 10.13 11.37 -48.17
N ARG A 18 9.08 12.02 -47.65
CA ARG A 18 9.17 12.93 -46.51
C ARG A 18 8.78 12.21 -45.23
N VAL A 19 9.72 12.10 -44.29
CA VAL A 19 9.45 11.63 -42.92
C VAL A 19 9.32 12.85 -42.02
N THR A 20 8.21 12.94 -41.27
CA THR A 20 7.99 13.99 -40.28
C THR A 20 8.03 13.36 -38.89
N VAL A 21 8.89 13.89 -38.01
CA VAL A 21 8.93 13.51 -36.61
C VAL A 21 8.27 14.63 -35.81
N THR A 22 7.24 14.30 -35.04
CA THR A 22 6.56 15.23 -34.15
C THR A 22 6.65 14.74 -32.71
N LYS A 23 6.68 15.68 -31.77
CA LYS A 23 6.57 15.39 -30.34
C LYS A 23 5.16 14.85 -30.05
N SER A 24 5.07 13.69 -29.40
CA SER A 24 3.84 13.18 -28.79
C SER A 24 4.06 13.03 -27.28
N ASN A 25 3.06 13.44 -26.51
CA ASN A 25 3.02 13.31 -25.06
C ASN A 25 2.02 12.24 -24.60
N ASP A 26 1.47 11.45 -25.52
CA ASP A 26 0.34 10.54 -25.24
C ASP A 26 0.78 9.44 -24.26
N LYS A 27 1.90 8.77 -24.53
CA LYS A 27 2.46 7.74 -23.64
C LYS A 27 2.82 8.28 -22.25
N ALA A 28 3.35 9.50 -22.19
CA ALA A 28 3.66 10.14 -20.91
C ALA A 28 2.37 10.45 -20.13
N THR A 29 1.33 10.92 -20.81
CA THR A 29 0.02 11.19 -20.22
C THR A 29 -0.63 9.91 -19.71
N GLU A 30 -0.62 8.83 -20.50
CA GLU A 30 -1.13 7.52 -20.12
C GLU A 30 -0.39 6.96 -18.90
N ALA A 31 0.95 7.03 -18.89
CA ALA A 31 1.76 6.56 -17.76
C ALA A 31 1.46 7.33 -16.47
N ILE A 32 1.30 8.65 -16.56
CA ILE A 32 0.95 9.51 -15.42
C ILE A 32 -0.44 9.14 -14.88
N LYS A 33 -1.42 8.95 -15.77
CA LYS A 33 -2.78 8.52 -15.40
C LYS A 33 -2.76 7.16 -14.71
N GLY A 34 -2.11 6.16 -15.31
CA GLY A 34 -2.00 4.82 -14.73
C GLY A 34 -1.32 4.81 -13.36
N TRP A 35 -0.30 5.64 -13.16
CA TRP A 35 0.32 5.80 -11.84
C TRP A 35 -0.63 6.44 -10.82
N VAL A 36 -1.36 7.51 -11.19
CA VAL A 36 -2.37 8.14 -10.32
C VAL A 36 -3.48 7.14 -9.96
N ASP A 37 -3.97 6.35 -10.91
CA ASP A 37 -5.00 5.35 -10.69
C ASP A 37 -4.52 4.24 -9.75
N SER A 38 -3.28 3.79 -9.92
CA SER A 38 -2.66 2.79 -9.04
C SER A 38 -2.52 3.31 -7.60
N TYR A 39 -2.06 4.57 -7.44
CA TYR A 39 -1.99 5.21 -6.14
C TYR A 39 -3.39 5.36 -5.50
N ASN A 40 -4.40 5.78 -6.26
CA ASN A 40 -5.76 5.93 -5.77
C ASN A 40 -6.37 4.59 -5.34
N SER A 41 -6.08 3.52 -6.08
CA SER A 41 -6.49 2.15 -5.73
C SER A 41 -5.82 1.66 -4.44
N LEU A 42 -4.55 2.02 -4.23
CA LEU A 42 -3.86 1.78 -2.97
C LEU A 42 -4.53 2.52 -1.79
N ILE A 43 -4.87 3.80 -1.98
CA ILE A 43 -5.62 4.56 -0.97
C ILE A 43 -6.97 3.92 -0.65
N ASP A 44 -7.69 3.43 -1.65
CA ASP A 44 -8.96 2.73 -1.44
C ASP A 44 -8.79 1.42 -0.66
N THR A 45 -7.72 0.69 -0.94
CA THR A 45 -7.36 -0.51 -0.19
C THR A 45 -7.09 -0.18 1.28
N PHE A 46 -6.30 0.87 1.55
CA PHE A 46 -6.06 1.31 2.91
C PHE A 46 -7.35 1.74 3.62
N ASN A 47 -8.17 2.58 2.98
CA ASN A 47 -9.44 3.02 3.55
C ASN A 47 -10.34 1.83 3.90
N THR A 48 -10.37 0.80 3.05
CA THR A 48 -11.13 -0.42 3.30
C THR A 48 -10.58 -1.20 4.49
N LEU A 49 -9.25 -1.33 4.59
CA LEU A 49 -8.58 -2.10 5.64
C LEU A 49 -8.52 -1.36 6.98
N THR A 50 -8.57 -0.03 7.00
CA THR A 50 -8.45 0.78 8.21
C THR A 50 -9.71 1.56 8.57
N LYS A 51 -10.84 1.30 7.90
CA LYS A 51 -12.10 2.01 8.18
C LYS A 51 -12.50 1.83 9.64
N TYR A 52 -12.96 2.93 10.22
CA TYR A 52 -13.66 2.95 11.49
C TYR A 52 -15.14 3.21 11.22
N LYS A 53 -16.01 2.47 11.92
CA LYS A 53 -17.43 2.72 11.99
C LYS A 53 -17.76 3.09 13.43
N GLU A 54 -18.33 4.28 13.58
CA GLU A 54 -18.73 4.81 14.87
C GLU A 54 -19.74 3.90 15.55
N VAL A 55 -19.55 3.73 16.86
CA VAL A 55 -20.46 3.04 17.76
C VAL A 55 -21.09 4.04 18.71
N ASP A 56 -22.25 3.70 19.25
CA ASP A 56 -22.94 4.57 20.21
C ASP A 56 -22.04 4.88 21.42
N PRO A 57 -22.07 6.11 21.95
CA PRO A 57 -21.31 6.47 23.14
C PRO A 57 -21.60 5.51 24.31
N GLY A 58 -20.56 4.85 24.81
CA GLY A 58 -20.67 3.86 25.90
C GLY A 58 -20.85 2.41 25.45
N ALA A 59 -20.83 2.12 24.15
CA ALA A 59 -20.85 0.75 23.66
C ALA A 59 -19.62 -0.04 24.15
N GLU A 60 -19.85 -1.24 24.69
CA GLU A 60 -18.79 -2.13 25.20
C GLU A 60 -17.96 -2.80 24.09
N ALA A 61 -18.51 -2.86 22.87
CA ALA A 61 -17.90 -3.53 21.73
C ALA A 61 -17.79 -2.59 20.52
N GLN A 62 -16.73 -2.79 19.74
CA GLN A 62 -16.51 -2.11 18.46
C GLN A 62 -17.41 -2.69 17.35
N ASP A 63 -17.67 -1.90 16.30
CA ASP A 63 -18.47 -2.40 15.17
C ASP A 63 -17.72 -3.49 14.39
N LYS A 64 -18.38 -4.62 14.17
CA LYS A 64 -17.85 -5.78 13.42
C LYS A 64 -17.48 -5.48 11.97
N ASN A 65 -17.94 -4.35 11.42
CA ASN A 65 -17.64 -3.92 10.06
C ASN A 65 -16.44 -2.97 9.99
N ASN A 66 -15.71 -2.77 11.10
CA ASN A 66 -14.40 -2.12 11.08
C ASN A 66 -13.43 -2.85 10.15
N GLY A 67 -12.49 -2.10 9.60
CA GLY A 67 -11.41 -2.67 8.80
C GLY A 67 -10.51 -3.57 9.66
N ALA A 68 -10.02 -4.66 9.08
CA ALA A 68 -9.21 -5.64 9.80
C ALA A 68 -7.89 -5.08 10.34
N LEU A 69 -7.39 -3.98 9.75
CA LEU A 69 -6.17 -3.29 10.13
C LEU A 69 -6.45 -1.91 10.74
N LEU A 70 -7.68 -1.69 11.25
CA LEU A 70 -7.99 -0.48 12.00
C LEU A 70 -7.02 -0.33 13.17
N GLY A 71 -6.36 0.81 13.25
CA GLY A 71 -5.39 1.09 14.32
C GLY A 71 -4.01 0.44 14.12
N ASP A 72 -3.79 -0.30 13.03
CA ASP A 72 -2.50 -0.91 12.72
C ASP A 72 -1.42 0.16 12.46
N SER A 73 -0.27 0.02 13.13
CA SER A 73 0.84 0.96 13.02
C SER A 73 1.66 0.78 11.74
N VAL A 74 1.77 -0.44 11.22
CA VAL A 74 2.52 -0.75 9.99
C VAL A 74 1.84 -0.10 8.79
N VAL A 75 0.51 -0.21 8.71
CA VAL A 75 -0.28 0.48 7.69
C VAL A 75 -0.08 1.99 7.76
N ARG A 76 -0.15 2.59 8.95
CA ARG A 76 0.09 4.04 9.12
C ARG A 76 1.50 4.47 8.71
N THR A 77 2.51 3.64 9.00
CA THR A 77 3.90 3.88 8.58
C THR A 77 4.01 3.90 7.06
N ILE A 78 3.46 2.88 6.38
CA ILE A 78 3.47 2.80 4.91
C ILE A 78 2.76 4.00 4.28
N GLN A 79 1.54 4.32 4.76
CA GLN A 79 0.77 5.47 4.27
C GLN A 79 1.55 6.77 4.40
N SER A 80 2.17 6.99 5.56
CA SER A 80 2.92 8.20 5.85
C SER A 80 4.21 8.28 5.03
N GLY A 81 4.92 7.16 4.87
CA GLY A 81 6.14 7.07 4.08
C GLY A 81 5.91 7.38 2.59
N ILE A 82 4.84 6.82 2.00
CA ILE A 82 4.47 7.13 0.60
C ILE A 82 4.07 8.61 0.48
N ARG A 83 3.21 9.12 1.37
CA ARG A 83 2.76 10.52 1.31
C ARG A 83 3.91 11.50 1.51
N ALA A 84 4.89 11.17 2.35
CA ALA A 84 6.05 12.01 2.58
C ALA A 84 6.86 12.26 1.29
N GLN A 85 6.85 11.32 0.33
CA GLN A 85 7.56 11.51 -0.94
C GLN A 85 6.95 12.61 -1.83
N PHE A 86 5.69 13.00 -1.62
CA PHE A 86 5.11 14.16 -2.31
C PHE A 86 5.66 15.49 -1.80
N ALA A 87 6.06 15.55 -0.52
CA ALA A 87 6.69 16.72 0.08
C ALA A 87 8.22 16.70 -0.12
N ASN A 88 8.84 15.52 -0.01
CA ASN A 88 10.29 15.31 -0.09
C ASN A 88 10.80 15.07 -1.53
N GLY A 89 9.89 15.06 -2.50
CA GLY A 89 10.19 14.90 -3.92
C GLY A 89 10.33 16.22 -4.66
N ALA A 90 10.51 17.34 -3.94
CA ALA A 90 10.84 18.61 -4.57
C ALA A 90 12.09 18.45 -5.43
N SER A 91 11.95 18.69 -6.73
CA SER A 91 13.08 18.75 -7.64
C SER A 91 13.75 20.12 -7.54
N ASP A 92 15.06 20.18 -7.75
CA ASP A 92 15.77 21.45 -7.99
C ASP A 92 15.48 22.02 -9.39
N GLY A 93 14.64 21.32 -10.17
CA GLY A 93 14.18 21.72 -11.48
C GLY A 93 13.07 22.77 -11.46
N ALA A 94 12.53 23.06 -12.65
CA ALA A 94 11.54 24.12 -12.84
C ALA A 94 10.20 23.87 -12.12
N PHE A 95 9.84 22.61 -11.88
CA PHE A 95 8.66 22.23 -11.11
C PHE A 95 9.09 21.56 -9.80
N LYS A 96 8.53 22.03 -8.69
CA LYS A 96 8.87 21.56 -7.34
C LYS A 96 7.77 20.67 -6.74
N THR A 97 6.54 20.76 -7.26
CA THR A 97 5.38 20.08 -6.69
C THR A 97 4.50 19.44 -7.76
N LEU A 98 3.79 18.35 -7.39
CA LEU A 98 2.78 17.72 -8.24
C LEU A 98 1.70 18.71 -8.71
N ASN A 99 1.33 19.66 -7.86
CA ASN A 99 0.31 20.65 -8.19
C ASN A 99 0.73 21.57 -9.35
N GLU A 100 2.02 21.87 -9.49
CA GLU A 100 2.54 22.68 -10.60
C GLU A 100 2.40 21.98 -11.95
N ILE A 101 2.39 20.64 -11.97
CA ILE A 101 2.16 19.84 -13.18
C ILE A 101 0.70 19.38 -13.34
N GLY A 102 -0.23 19.91 -12.53
CA GLY A 102 -1.65 19.59 -12.65
C GLY A 102 -2.09 18.32 -11.91
N ILE A 103 -1.29 17.80 -10.97
CA ILE A 103 -1.67 16.66 -10.13
C ILE A 103 -1.90 17.18 -8.70
N LYS A 104 -3.15 17.22 -8.26
CA LYS A 104 -3.54 17.72 -6.94
C LYS A 104 -3.84 16.58 -5.98
N GLN A 105 -3.32 16.67 -4.77
CA GLN A 105 -3.75 15.81 -3.68
C GLN A 105 -5.03 16.37 -3.03
N ASP A 106 -6.04 15.53 -2.86
CA ASP A 106 -7.22 15.82 -2.08
C ASP A 106 -6.88 15.83 -0.58
N GLY A 107 -7.17 16.93 0.10
CA GLY A 107 -6.76 17.13 1.49
C GLY A 107 -7.52 16.27 2.50
N THR A 108 -8.64 15.67 2.10
CA THR A 108 -9.48 14.85 2.99
C THR A 108 -9.18 13.37 2.80
N THR A 109 -9.18 12.92 1.55
CA THR A 109 -9.02 11.50 1.20
C THR A 109 -7.56 11.12 0.93
N GLY A 110 -6.69 12.09 0.67
CA GLY A 110 -5.31 11.85 0.26
C GLY A 110 -5.15 11.35 -1.18
N LYS A 111 -6.25 11.16 -1.93
CA LYS A 111 -6.26 10.74 -3.35
C LYS A 111 -5.66 11.82 -4.26
N LEU A 112 -5.16 11.42 -5.41
CA LEU A 112 -4.67 12.32 -6.45
C LEU A 112 -5.75 12.56 -7.51
N LYS A 113 -5.85 13.81 -7.97
CA LYS A 113 -6.71 14.24 -9.08
C LYS A 113 -5.87 14.95 -10.13
N ILE A 114 -6.09 14.59 -11.39
CA ILE A 114 -5.43 15.22 -12.54
C ILE A 114 -6.31 16.36 -13.09
N ASP A 115 -5.68 17.49 -13.36
CA ASP A 115 -6.15 18.55 -14.23
C ASP A 115 -5.57 18.29 -15.63
N ASP A 116 -6.37 17.70 -16.52
CA ASP A 116 -5.94 17.26 -17.84
C ASP A 116 -5.40 18.42 -18.70
N ASP A 117 -6.02 19.59 -18.63
CA ASP A 117 -5.62 20.75 -19.42
C ASP A 117 -4.28 21.31 -18.93
N LYS A 118 -4.10 21.42 -17.61
CA LYS A 118 -2.84 21.86 -17.03
C LYS A 118 -1.72 20.87 -17.29
N LEU A 119 -1.98 19.57 -17.13
CA LEU A 119 -1.02 18.50 -17.41
C LEU A 119 -0.59 18.54 -18.89
N LYS A 120 -1.55 18.62 -19.81
CA LYS A 120 -1.29 18.72 -21.25
C LYS A 120 -0.46 19.97 -21.58
N LYS A 121 -0.78 21.11 -20.97
CA LYS A 121 -0.02 22.35 -21.15
C LYS A 121 1.44 22.19 -20.72
N VAL A 122 1.70 21.73 -19.49
CA VAL A 122 3.08 21.58 -19.00
C VAL A 122 3.87 20.52 -19.75
N LEU A 123 3.23 19.45 -20.22
CA LEU A 123 3.87 18.44 -21.07
C LEU A 123 4.21 19.01 -22.46
N ASN A 124 3.40 19.92 -23.01
CA ASN A 124 3.73 20.58 -24.27
C ASN A 124 4.89 21.55 -24.10
N GLU A 125 4.85 22.37 -23.05
CA GLU A 125 5.81 23.45 -22.79
C GLU A 125 7.16 22.93 -22.26
N ASN A 126 7.17 21.96 -21.33
CA ASN A 126 8.38 21.52 -20.66
C ASN A 126 8.32 20.06 -20.15
N THR A 127 8.27 19.10 -21.09
CA THR A 127 8.29 17.65 -20.77
C THR A 127 9.50 17.24 -19.94
N ALA A 128 10.66 17.87 -20.17
CA ALA A 128 11.89 17.53 -19.46
C ALA A 128 11.75 17.81 -17.96
N SER A 129 11.21 18.96 -17.57
CA SER A 129 10.98 19.27 -16.16
C SER A 129 9.84 18.45 -15.54
N VAL A 130 8.82 18.05 -16.31
CA VAL A 130 7.80 17.10 -15.82
C VAL A 130 8.44 15.74 -15.52
N ARG A 131 9.31 15.25 -16.42
CA ARG A 131 10.07 14.01 -16.21
C ARG A 131 11.00 14.12 -15.01
N GLU A 132 11.72 15.23 -14.87
CA GLU A 132 12.63 15.46 -13.74
C GLU A 132 11.91 15.40 -12.40
N LEU A 133 10.74 16.06 -12.29
CA LEU A 133 9.93 16.01 -11.06
C LEU A 133 9.42 14.59 -10.76
N LEU A 134 8.87 13.90 -11.76
CA LEU A 134 8.20 12.61 -11.55
C LEU A 134 9.19 11.45 -11.44
N VAL A 135 10.16 11.37 -12.34
CA VAL A 135 11.08 10.24 -12.49
C VAL A 135 12.50 10.58 -12.05
N GLY A 136 12.91 11.84 -12.18
CA GLY A 136 14.28 12.26 -11.91
C GLY A 136 15.29 11.46 -12.72
N ASP A 137 16.36 11.03 -12.04
CA ASP A 137 17.41 10.18 -12.60
C ASP A 137 17.00 8.70 -12.76
N GLY A 138 15.82 8.33 -12.26
CA GLY A 138 15.30 6.96 -12.26
C GLY A 138 15.99 6.02 -11.26
N LYS A 139 16.77 6.56 -10.31
CA LYS A 139 17.50 5.80 -9.28
C LYS A 139 17.28 6.36 -7.88
N GLU A 140 17.53 7.65 -7.68
CA GLU A 140 17.53 8.32 -6.37
C GLU A 140 16.58 9.52 -6.31
N THR A 141 16.41 10.22 -7.43
CA THR A 141 15.59 11.43 -7.52
C THR A 141 14.27 11.18 -8.23
N GLY A 142 13.33 12.10 -8.06
CA GLY A 142 11.98 12.00 -8.61
C GLY A 142 11.00 11.32 -7.66
N ILE A 143 9.76 11.81 -7.66
CA ILE A 143 8.69 11.36 -6.76
C ILE A 143 8.40 9.88 -6.93
N THR A 144 8.21 9.41 -8.16
CA THR A 144 7.83 8.02 -8.46
C THR A 144 8.96 7.05 -8.18
N THR A 145 10.21 7.46 -8.42
CA THR A 145 11.42 6.70 -8.09
C THR A 145 11.55 6.49 -6.59
N LYS A 146 11.44 7.56 -5.80
CA LYS A 146 11.50 7.46 -4.33
C LYS A 146 10.39 6.60 -3.75
N ILE A 147 9.17 6.74 -4.27
CA ILE A 147 8.04 5.88 -3.87
C ILE A 147 8.32 4.41 -4.23
N ALA A 148 8.84 4.14 -5.42
CA ALA A 148 9.19 2.78 -5.82
C ALA A 148 10.27 2.17 -4.90
N THR A 149 11.26 2.96 -4.48
CA THR A 149 12.30 2.53 -3.53
C THR A 149 11.73 2.22 -2.14
N GLU A 150 10.90 3.11 -1.59
CA GLU A 150 10.21 2.89 -0.30
C GLU A 150 9.33 1.63 -0.35
N VAL A 151 8.51 1.48 -1.40
CA VAL A 151 7.63 0.32 -1.57
C VAL A 151 8.43 -0.97 -1.70
N LYS A 152 9.57 -0.96 -2.42
CA LYS A 152 10.48 -2.11 -2.46
C LYS A 152 11.03 -2.46 -1.09
N GLY A 153 11.40 -1.46 -0.29
CA GLY A 153 11.87 -1.68 1.08
C GLY A 153 10.79 -2.29 1.99
N TYR A 154 9.53 -1.87 1.83
CA TYR A 154 8.42 -2.45 2.61
C TYR A 154 8.10 -3.90 2.22
N LEU A 155 8.29 -4.24 0.95
CA LEU A 155 8.01 -5.56 0.37
C LEU A 155 9.21 -6.52 0.40
N ALA A 156 10.40 -6.04 0.78
CA ALA A 156 11.59 -6.87 0.87
C ALA A 156 11.44 -7.96 1.94
N ASP A 157 12.23 -9.02 1.81
CA ASP A 157 12.48 -9.96 2.91
C ASP A 157 13.03 -9.18 4.12
N ASP A 158 12.56 -9.51 5.34
CA ASP A 158 12.79 -8.75 6.56
C ASP A 158 12.25 -7.30 6.53
N GLY A 159 11.49 -6.93 5.50
CA GLY A 159 10.78 -5.66 5.39
C GLY A 159 9.67 -5.53 6.44
N ILE A 160 9.08 -4.34 6.54
CA ILE A 160 8.09 -4.08 7.60
C ILE A 160 6.82 -4.92 7.48
N ILE A 161 6.45 -5.34 6.26
CA ILE A 161 5.28 -6.20 6.03
C ILE A 161 5.59 -7.63 6.46
N ASP A 162 6.76 -8.14 6.07
CA ASP A 162 7.22 -9.47 6.43
C ASP A 162 7.39 -9.62 7.95
N SER A 163 8.07 -8.67 8.58
CA SER A 163 8.23 -8.58 10.04
C SER A 163 6.88 -8.55 10.78
N ALA A 164 5.87 -7.89 10.21
CA ALA A 164 4.53 -7.85 10.78
C ALA A 164 3.83 -9.21 10.68
N GLN A 165 3.95 -9.89 9.53
CA GLN A 165 3.41 -11.24 9.34
C GLN A 165 4.05 -12.24 10.30
N ASP A 166 5.37 -12.19 10.46
CA ASP A 166 6.10 -13.03 11.41
C ASP A 166 5.66 -12.81 12.86
N SER A 167 5.50 -11.56 13.25
CA SER A 167 5.02 -11.20 14.60
C SER A 167 3.60 -11.71 14.86
N ILE A 168 2.70 -11.61 13.87
CA ILE A 168 1.34 -12.14 13.94
C ILE A 168 1.38 -13.67 14.04
N ASN A 169 2.18 -14.34 13.21
CA ASN A 169 2.33 -15.80 13.21
C ASN A 169 2.91 -16.32 14.53
N ALA A 170 3.88 -15.63 15.10
CA ALA A 170 4.45 -15.94 16.42
C ALA A 170 3.39 -15.80 17.52
N THR A 171 2.58 -14.74 17.46
CA THR A 171 1.46 -14.52 18.39
C THR A 171 0.42 -15.63 18.27
N LEU A 172 0.04 -16.00 17.05
CA LEU A 172 -0.89 -17.11 16.80
C LEU A 172 -0.37 -18.42 17.41
N LYS A 173 0.89 -18.78 17.15
CA LYS A 173 1.53 -19.97 17.74
C LYS A 173 1.50 -19.94 19.27
N LYS A 174 1.77 -18.78 19.89
CA LYS A 174 1.72 -18.61 21.34
C LYS A 174 0.29 -18.81 21.88
N LEU A 175 -0.71 -18.23 21.24
CA LEU A 175 -2.11 -18.37 21.62
C LEU A 175 -2.58 -19.83 21.49
N THR A 176 -2.18 -20.53 20.42
CA THR A 176 -2.48 -21.97 20.27
C THR A 176 -1.90 -22.79 21.42
N LYS A 177 -0.64 -22.55 21.81
CA LYS A 177 -0.03 -23.25 22.95
C LYS A 177 -0.76 -22.97 24.26
N GLN A 178 -1.15 -21.72 24.50
CA GLN A 178 -1.91 -21.33 25.69
C GLN A 178 -3.28 -22.04 25.73
N TYR A 179 -3.99 -22.04 24.60
CA TYR A 179 -5.27 -22.75 24.48
C TYR A 179 -5.13 -24.24 24.84
N LEU A 180 -4.15 -24.93 24.25
CA LEU A 180 -3.93 -26.35 24.53
C LEU A 180 -3.59 -26.63 26.00
N SER A 181 -2.74 -25.79 26.60
CA SER A 181 -2.37 -25.92 28.02
C SER A 181 -3.56 -25.72 28.96
N VAL A 182 -4.44 -24.75 28.65
CA VAL A 182 -5.66 -24.49 29.42
C VAL A 182 -6.64 -25.64 29.25
N SER A 183 -6.82 -26.14 28.02
CA SER A 183 -7.68 -27.30 27.76
C SER A 183 -7.25 -28.53 28.59
N ALA A 184 -5.96 -28.86 28.57
CA ALA A 184 -5.43 -29.98 29.37
C ALA A 184 -5.66 -29.77 30.88
N SER A 185 -5.50 -28.55 31.38
CA SER A 185 -5.73 -28.23 32.79
C SER A 185 -7.21 -28.37 33.20
N ILE A 186 -8.14 -28.08 32.28
CA ILE A 186 -9.57 -28.30 32.47
C ILE A 186 -9.86 -29.80 32.54
N ASP A 187 -9.33 -30.58 31.59
CA ASP A 187 -9.52 -32.04 31.54
C ASP A 187 -9.02 -32.72 32.83
N ASP A 188 -7.82 -32.34 33.30
CA ASP A 188 -7.26 -32.84 34.55
C ASP A 188 -8.11 -32.46 35.77
N THR A 189 -8.65 -31.24 35.77
CA THR A 189 -9.52 -30.76 36.85
C THR A 189 -10.84 -31.52 36.88
N VAL A 190 -11.46 -31.76 35.73
CA VAL A 190 -12.67 -32.56 35.59
C VAL A 190 -12.41 -33.98 36.08
N ALA A 191 -11.34 -34.63 35.60
CA ALA A 191 -10.97 -35.98 36.00
C ALA A 191 -10.77 -36.10 37.53
N ARG A 192 -10.08 -35.13 38.14
CA ARG A 192 -9.89 -35.07 39.60
C ARG A 192 -11.22 -34.94 40.33
N TYR A 193 -12.10 -34.05 39.92
CA TYR A 193 -13.41 -33.89 40.56
C TYR A 193 -14.30 -35.11 40.39
N THR A 194 -14.30 -35.76 39.22
CA THR A 194 -14.99 -37.04 39.01
C THR A 194 -14.48 -38.10 39.98
N ALA A 195 -13.16 -38.26 40.13
CA ALA A 195 -12.59 -39.22 41.06
C ALA A 195 -12.94 -38.93 42.53
N GLN A 196 -12.88 -37.66 42.94
CA GLN A 196 -13.29 -37.24 44.29
C GLN A 196 -14.78 -37.52 44.56
N PHE A 197 -15.63 -37.25 43.56
CA PHE A 197 -17.07 -37.52 43.67
C PHE A 197 -17.36 -39.01 43.81
N THR A 198 -16.74 -39.87 42.99
CA THR A 198 -16.88 -41.33 43.09
C THR A 198 -16.40 -41.87 44.44
N GLN A 199 -15.30 -41.32 44.99
CA GLN A 199 -14.81 -41.71 46.31
C GLN A 199 -15.79 -41.31 47.42
N LEU A 200 -16.32 -40.09 47.37
CA LEU A 200 -17.33 -39.61 48.33
C LEU A 200 -18.61 -40.46 48.29
N ASP A 201 -19.07 -40.82 47.09
CA ASP A 201 -20.24 -41.68 46.89
C ASP A 201 -20.03 -43.08 47.50
N THR A 202 -18.85 -43.66 47.27
CA THR A 202 -18.46 -44.95 47.88
C THR A 202 -18.39 -44.88 49.40
N MET A 203 -17.95 -43.75 49.97
CA MET A 203 -17.91 -43.56 51.42
C MET A 203 -19.31 -43.40 52.01
N MET A 204 -20.21 -42.65 51.37
CA MET A 204 -21.60 -42.52 51.80
C MET A 204 -22.34 -43.87 51.76
N SER A 205 -22.19 -44.64 50.69
CA SER A 205 -22.80 -45.98 50.59
C SER A 205 -22.34 -46.97 51.66
N LYS A 206 -21.18 -46.75 52.31
CA LYS A 206 -20.70 -47.58 53.42
C LYS A 206 -21.20 -47.11 54.80
N LEU A 207 -21.81 -45.93 54.87
CA LEU A 207 -22.38 -45.36 56.10
C LEU A 207 -23.88 -45.62 56.23
N GLU A 208 -24.56 -46.00 55.15
CA GLU A 208 -25.91 -46.59 55.15
C GLU A 208 -25.87 -48.09 55.47
#